data_AF-A0A7I4DF26-F1
#
_entry.id   AF-A0A7I4DF26-F1
#
_cell.length_a   1.000
_cell.length_b   1.000
_cell.length_c   1.000
_cell.angle_alpha   90.00
_cell.angle_beta   90.00
_cell.angle_gamma   90.00
#
_symmetry.space_group_name_H-M   'P 1'
#
loop_
_entity.id
_entity.type
_entity.pdbx_description
1 polymer ?
#
loop_
_entity_poly.entity_id
_entity_poly.type
_entity_poly.pdbx_seq_one_letter_code
_entity_poly.pdbx_strand_id
1 'polypeptide(L)' 'MQEIWLAMPTLVHIIVLDTWHFIVYGDIHGHNSLPSKENHYLFISNFVDDGSFFVEIILTLFAL' A
#
# COMPACT_ATOMS: atom_id res chain seq x y z
N MET A 1 -2.26 -2.87 -15.01
CA MET A 1 -2.00 -2.08 -13.79
C MET A 1 -3.01 -0.94 -13.65
N GLN A 2 -3.14 -0.02 -14.62
CA GLN A 2 -4.15 1.05 -14.58
C GLN A 2 -5.60 0.53 -14.48
N GLU A 3 -5.92 -0.60 -15.12
CA GLU A 3 -7.27 -1.17 -15.14
C GLU A 3 -7.84 -1.47 -13.75
N ILE A 4 -7.00 -1.88 -12.79
CA ILE A 4 -7.43 -2.16 -11.41
C ILE A 4 -7.90 -0.86 -10.75
N TRP A 5 -7.09 0.18 -10.82
CA TRP A 5 -7.38 1.48 -10.20
C TRP A 5 -8.56 2.19 -10.86
N LEU A 6 -8.70 2.09 -12.19
CA LEU A 6 -9.81 2.69 -12.93
C LEU A 6 -11.17 2.05 -12.59
N ALA A 7 -11.18 0.80 -12.14
CA ALA A 7 -12.39 0.09 -11.75
C ALA A 7 -12.79 0.34 -10.27
N MET A 8 -11.90 0.93 -9.47
CA MET A 8 -12.16 1.15 -8.04
C MET A 8 -12.98 2.43 -7.78
N PRO A 9 -13.88 2.41 -6.78
CA PRO A 9 -14.58 3.61 -6.35
C PRO A 9 -13.62 4.59 -5.66
N THR A 10 -14.01 5.87 -5.63
CA THR A 10 -13.24 6.92 -4.92
C THR A 10 -13.15 6.69 -3.41
N LEU A 11 -14.17 6.04 -2.83
CA LEU A 11 -14.19 5.57 -1.45
C LEU A 11 -14.19 4.05 -1.44
N VAL A 12 -13.09 3.47 -0.96
CA VAL A 12 -12.94 2.02 -0.85
C VAL A 12 -13.32 1.59 0.56
N HIS A 13 -14.35 0.74 0.66
CA HIS A 13 -14.76 0.14 1.93
C HIS A 13 -14.03 -1.19 2.15
N ILE A 14 -13.29 -1.30 3.26
CA ILE A 14 -12.52 -2.50 3.61
C ILE A 14 -13.18 -3.15 4.83
N ILE A 15 -13.55 -4.42 4.71
CA ILE A 15 -14.08 -5.22 5.82
C ILE A 15 -12.90 -5.93 6.48
N VAL A 16 -12.68 -5.67 7.77
CA VAL A 16 -11.63 -6.33 8.57
C VAL A 16 -12.29 -7.38 9.45
N LEU A 17 -11.91 -8.65 9.27
CA LEU A 17 -12.36 -9.76 10.12
C LEU A 17 -11.60 -9.74 11.44
N ASP A 18 -12.18 -10.29 12.51
CA ASP A 18 -11.58 -10.30 13.85
C ASP A 18 -10.18 -10.95 13.91
N THR A 19 -9.88 -11.85 12.98
CA THR A 19 -8.60 -12.56 12.88
C THR A 19 -7.57 -11.84 12.00
N TRP A 20 -7.93 -10.70 11.40
CA TRP A 20 -7.09 -9.97 10.47
C TRP A 20 -6.52 -8.72 11.12
N HIS A 21 -5.25 -8.46 10.84
CA HIS A 21 -4.57 -7.23 11.23
C HIS A 21 -4.16 -6.46 9.98
N PHE A 22 -4.28 -5.13 10.07
CA PHE A 22 -3.80 -4.21 9.05
C PHE A 22 -2.68 -3.35 9.63
N ILE A 23 -1.64 -3.15 8.82
CA ILE A 23 -0.60 -2.18 9.11
C ILE A 23 -0.84 -0.98 8.21
N VAL A 24 -1.13 0.16 8.83
CA VAL A 24 -1.33 1.43 8.12
C VAL A 24 -0.01 2.20 8.14
N TYR A 25 0.56 2.43 6.96
CA TYR A 25 1.77 3.24 6.80
C TYR A 25 1.42 4.63 6.28
N GLY A 26 1.94 5.63 7.00
CA GLY A 26 2.13 6.99 6.48
C GLY A 26 3.34 7.02 5.53
N ASP A 27 4.27 7.95 5.74
CA ASP A 27 5.47 8.06 4.90
C ASP A 27 6.32 6.80 4.94
N ILE A 28 6.72 6.33 3.75
CA ILE A 28 7.55 5.14 3.61
C ILE A 28 9.01 5.55 3.73
N HIS A 29 9.53 5.52 4.95
CA HIS A 29 10.96 5.69 5.23
C HIS A 29 11.68 4.36 5.54
N GLY A 30 11.22 3.26 4.96
CA GLY A 30 11.90 1.96 5.02
C GLY A 30 11.56 1.11 6.25
N HIS A 31 10.56 0.23 6.11
CA HIS A 31 10.27 -0.82 7.09
C HIS A 31 10.36 -2.21 6.45
N ASN A 32 10.67 -3.22 7.27
CA ASN A 32 11.20 -4.53 6.86
C ASN A 32 10.18 -5.69 6.76
N SER A 33 8.88 -5.42 6.80
CA SER A 33 7.86 -6.48 6.81
C SER A 33 7.21 -6.64 5.43
N LEU A 34 7.17 -7.88 4.93
CA LEU A 34 6.64 -8.21 3.60
C LEU A 34 5.11 -8.40 3.62
N PRO A 35 4.40 -7.97 2.57
CA PRO A 35 2.99 -8.31 2.34
C PRO A 35 2.75 -9.81 2.19
N SER A 36 1.65 -10.30 2.76
CA SER A 36 1.15 -11.66 2.58
C SER A 36 -0.37 -11.70 2.71
N LYS A 37 -0.99 -12.87 2.49
CA LYS A 37 -2.44 -13.07 2.67
C LYS A 37 -2.91 -12.86 4.12
N GLU A 38 -1.99 -12.97 5.07
CA GLU A 38 -2.23 -12.81 6.50
C GLU A 38 -1.74 -11.46 7.02
N ASN A 39 -0.94 -10.73 6.22
CA ASN A 39 -0.30 -9.48 6.59
C ASN A 39 -0.63 -8.38 5.58
N HIS A 40 -1.77 -7.72 5.80
CA HIS A 40 -2.33 -6.72 4.90
C HIS A 40 -1.82 -5.32 5.22
N TYR A 41 -1.52 -4.55 4.16
CA TYR A 41 -1.00 -3.19 4.29
C TYR A 41 -1.94 -2.17 3.67
N LEU A 42 -2.04 -1.02 4.31
CA LEU A 42 -2.67 0.18 3.76
C LEU A 42 -1.63 1.31 3.78
N PHE A 43 -1.19 1.73 2.61
CA PHE A 43 -0.27 2.84 2.47
C PHE A 43 -1.07 4.12 2.14
N ILE A 44 -1.07 5.10 3.04
CA ILE A 44 -1.92 6.30 2.97
C ILE A 44 -1.17 7.59 2.65
N SER A 45 0.16 7.53 2.46
CA SER A 45 0.97 8.73 2.29
C SER A 45 1.46 8.99 0.87
N ASN A 46 2.04 10.17 0.71
CA ASN A 46 2.57 10.68 -0.55
C ASN A 46 3.86 9.93 -0.92
N PHE A 47 3.73 8.93 -1.80
CA PHE A 47 4.85 8.07 -2.20
C PHE A 47 5.95 8.77 -3.02
N VAL A 48 5.69 9.99 -3.49
CA VAL A 48 6.42 10.58 -4.63
C VAL A 48 7.16 11.88 -4.30
N ASP A 49 6.94 12.48 -3.13
CA ASP A 49 7.58 13.76 -2.81
C ASP A 49 8.69 13.61 -1.75
N ASP A 50 9.80 14.31 -2.01
CA ASP A 50 10.99 14.50 -1.15
C ASP A 50 11.99 13.34 -0.97
N GLY A 51 11.81 12.18 -1.64
CA GLY A 51 12.73 11.03 -1.56
C GLY A 51 13.47 10.68 -2.85
N SER A 52 14.78 10.42 -2.79
CA SER A 52 15.62 10.07 -3.96
C SER A 52 15.37 8.67 -4.57
N PHE A 53 14.43 7.88 -4.02
CA PHE A 53 14.19 6.46 -4.37
C PHE A 53 12.71 6.16 -4.66
N PHE A 54 11.94 7.17 -5.08
CA PHE A 54 10.49 7.04 -5.26
C PHE A 54 10.11 6.04 -6.37
N VAL A 55 10.95 5.87 -7.40
CA VAL A 55 10.68 4.95 -8.53
C VAL A 55 10.74 3.50 -8.06
N GLU A 56 11.76 3.15 -7.28
CA GLU A 56 11.91 1.82 -6.71
C GLU A 56 10.77 1.48 -5.74
N ILE A 57 10.35 2.47 -4.93
CA ILE A 57 9.24 2.32 -4.00
C ILE A 57 7.92 2.08 -4.75
N ILE A 58 7.57 2.92 -5.73
CA ILE A 58 6.28 2.79 -6.43
C ILE A 58 6.20 1.51 -7.27
N LEU A 59 7.30 1.11 -7.92
CA LEU A 59 7.34 -0.13 -8.68
C LEU A 59 7.23 -1.36 -7.78
N THR A 60 7.84 -1.34 -6.59
CA THR A 60 7.71 -2.42 -5.61
C THR A 60 6.27 -2.54 -5.13
N LEU A 61 5.61 -1.42 -4.81
CA LEU A 61 4.20 -1.41 -4.38
C LEU A 61 3.24 -1.91 -5.45
N PHE A 62 3.52 -1.63 -6.73
CA PHE A 62 2.70 -2.15 -7.84
C PHE A 62 2.95 -3.62 -8.17
N ALA A 63 4.06 -4.20 -7.71
CA ALA A 63 4.39 -5.61 -7.93
C ALA A 63 3.83 -6.55 -6.84
N LEU A 64 3.47 -6.00 -5.67
CA LEU A 64 2.85 -6.69 -4.55
C LEU A 64 1.38 -7.02 -4.83
#